data_AF-A0A1G6MWL4-F1
#
_entry.id   AF-A0A1G6MWL4-F1
#
_cell.length_a   1.000
_cell.length_b   1.000
_cell.length_c   1.000
_cell.angle_alpha   90.00
_cell.angle_beta   90.00
_cell.angle_gamma   90.00
#
_symmetry.space_group_name_H-M   'P 1'
#
loop_
_entity.id
_entity.type
_entity.pdbx_description
1 polymer ?
#
loop_
_entity_poly.entity_id
_entity_poly.type
_entity_poly.pdbx_seq_one_letter_code
_entity_poly.pdbx_strand_id
1 'polypeptide(L)'
;MVRRYAVSLDVVGINYCPKLSVFDVIREDDRIIQQPVWGGSQGLKNVIQAYYRRYRRPIWITETSTNQKVGNRVQWLTNSVEAVGELRSEGIPVIGYTWWPLYDLVNTGKGRLRQRSIWSRWNCGGL
;
A
#
# COMPACT_ATOMS: atom_id res chain seq x y z
N MET A 1 17.59 -19.55 -13.76
CA MET A 1 17.95 -19.13 -15.13
C MET A 1 16.76 -18.37 -15.74
N VAL A 2 16.75 -17.04 -15.66
CA VAL A 2 15.76 -16.15 -16.32
C VAL A 2 16.50 -14.85 -16.69
N ARG A 3 17.30 -14.87 -17.77
CA ARG A 3 18.07 -13.68 -18.21
C ARG A 3 17.86 -13.30 -19.68
N ARG A 4 17.18 -14.14 -20.47
CA ARG A 4 17.02 -13.91 -21.92
C ARG A 4 16.17 -12.70 -22.29
N TYR A 5 15.34 -12.19 -21.37
CA TYR A 5 14.50 -11.01 -21.56
C TYR A 5 14.47 -10.12 -20.31
N ALA A 6 15.61 -9.98 -19.63
CA ALA A 6 15.67 -9.12 -18.44
C ALA A 6 15.41 -7.67 -18.83
N VAL A 7 14.30 -7.10 -18.35
CA VAL A 7 13.96 -5.69 -18.51
C VAL A 7 14.70 -4.87 -17.46
N SER A 8 15.37 -3.80 -17.88
CA SER A 8 15.91 -2.81 -16.95
C SER A 8 14.78 -1.92 -16.44
N LEU A 9 14.65 -1.80 -15.13
CA LEU A 9 13.75 -0.85 -14.50
C LEU A 9 14.51 0.45 -14.22
N ASP A 10 13.96 1.59 -14.60
CA ASP A 10 14.51 2.90 -14.23
C ASP A 10 14.07 3.29 -12.81
N VAL A 11 12.82 2.97 -12.47
CA VAL A 11 12.17 3.25 -11.18
C VAL A 11 11.28 2.07 -10.80
N VAL A 12 11.16 1.78 -9.50
CA VAL A 12 10.16 0.83 -8.98
C VAL A 12 9.02 1.61 -8.33
N GLY A 13 7.82 1.47 -8.88
CA GLY A 13 6.59 1.99 -8.30
C GLY A 13 6.04 1.06 -7.21
N ILE A 14 5.61 1.62 -6.08
CA ILE A 14 5.01 0.90 -4.96
C ILE A 14 3.69 1.55 -4.57
N ASN A 15 2.60 0.79 -4.70
CA ASN A 15 1.31 1.14 -4.10
C ASN A 15 1.26 0.53 -2.71
N TYR A 16 1.10 1.36 -1.68
CA TYR A 16 1.01 0.89 -0.30
C TYR A 16 -0.05 1.68 0.46
N CYS A 17 -1.17 1.03 0.73
CA CYS A 17 -2.24 1.57 1.56
C CYS A 17 -2.34 0.69 2.82
N PRO A 18 -1.97 1.18 4.02
CA PRO A 18 -1.70 0.35 5.19
C PRO A 18 -2.88 -0.46 5.71
N LYS A 19 -4.13 -0.16 5.29
CA LYS A 19 -5.33 -0.93 5.64
C LYS A 19 -5.88 -1.77 4.49
N LEU A 20 -5.33 -1.63 3.29
CA LEU A 20 -5.81 -2.29 2.07
C LEU A 20 -4.78 -3.25 1.47
N SER A 21 -3.49 -2.98 1.65
CA SER A 21 -2.39 -3.72 1.04
C SER A 21 -1.71 -4.69 2.00
N VAL A 22 -2.18 -4.80 3.24
CA VAL A 22 -1.52 -5.55 4.33
C VAL A 22 -2.52 -6.50 4.95
N PHE A 23 -2.18 -7.80 4.93
CA PHE A 23 -3.05 -8.87 5.39
C PHE A 23 -2.29 -9.77 6.36
N ASP A 24 -2.94 -10.11 7.46
CA ASP A 24 -2.53 -11.24 8.27
C ASP A 24 -3.20 -12.50 7.72
N VAL A 25 -2.46 -13.60 7.79
CA VAL A 25 -2.96 -14.93 7.46
C VAL A 25 -3.15 -15.70 8.75
N ILE A 26 -4.41 -15.94 9.11
CA ILE A 26 -4.79 -16.69 10.31
C ILE A 26 -5.24 -18.07 9.86
N ARG A 27 -4.76 -19.10 10.53
CA ARG A 27 -5.26 -20.47 10.37
C ARG A 27 -6.23 -20.76 11.51
N GLU A 28 -7.50 -20.94 11.16
CA GLU A 28 -8.55 -21.41 12.08
C GLU A 28 -8.98 -22.79 11.60
N ASP A 29 -8.72 -23.83 12.40
CA ASP A 29 -8.95 -25.23 12.05
C ASP A 29 -8.34 -25.61 10.67
N ASP A 30 -9.17 -26.09 9.76
CA ASP A 30 -8.85 -26.46 8.36
C ASP A 30 -8.98 -25.28 7.38
N ARG A 31 -9.16 -24.03 7.86
CA ARG A 31 -9.33 -22.84 7.03
C ARG A 31 -8.16 -21.88 7.15
N ILE A 32 -7.80 -21.28 6.02
CA ILE A 32 -6.85 -20.17 5.94
C ILE A 32 -7.65 -18.90 5.64
N ILE A 33 -7.62 -17.95 6.58
CA ILE A 33 -8.33 -16.68 6.49
C ILE A 33 -7.30 -15.57 6.30
N GLN A 34 -7.54 -14.68 5.34
CA GLN A 34 -6.78 -13.45 5.17
C GLN A 34 -7.58 -12.26 5.69
N GLN A 35 -7.02 -11.50 6.63
CA GLN A 35 -7.69 -10.33 7.19
C GLN A 35 -6.87 -9.05 6.98
N PRO A 36 -7.47 -7.94 6.53
CA PRO A 36 -6.75 -6.68 6.39
C PRO A 36 -6.35 -6.11 7.76
N VAL A 37 -5.05 -5.94 7.97
CA VAL A 37 -4.49 -5.35 9.19
C VAL A 37 -3.87 -3.99 8.90
N TRP A 38 -3.52 -3.26 9.95
CA TRP A 38 -2.83 -1.98 9.82
C TRP A 38 -1.32 -2.21 9.71
N GLY A 39 -0.74 -2.04 8.52
CA GLY A 39 0.70 -2.21 8.32
C GLY A 39 1.57 -1.04 8.77
N GLY A 40 0.97 0.15 8.93
CA GLY A 40 1.67 1.35 9.40
C GLY A 40 2.89 1.77 8.57
N SER A 41 3.68 2.70 9.13
CA SER A 41 4.87 3.26 8.49
C SER A 41 6.04 2.26 8.50
N GLN A 42 6.14 1.41 9.52
CA GLN A 42 7.15 0.36 9.55
C GLN A 42 6.95 -0.66 8.42
N GLY A 43 5.71 -1.07 8.15
CA GLY A 43 5.40 -1.93 7.01
C GLY A 43 5.78 -1.29 5.67
N LEU A 44 5.50 0.02 5.51
CA LEU A 44 5.93 0.78 4.34
C LEU A 44 7.46 0.76 4.17
N LYS A 45 8.20 1.03 5.25
CA LYS A 45 9.68 0.99 5.26
C LYS A 45 10.20 -0.38 4.87
N ASN A 46 9.65 -1.44 5.46
CA ASN A 46 10.05 -2.82 5.17
C ASN A 46 9.86 -3.18 3.69
N VAL A 47 8.72 -2.80 3.11
CA VAL A 47 8.43 -3.03 1.68
C VAL A 47 9.42 -2.25 0.81
N ILE A 48 9.63 -0.96 1.07
CA ILE A 48 10.57 -0.13 0.32
C ILE A 48 11.99 -0.70 0.39
N GLN A 49 12.46 -1.03 1.59
CA GLN A 49 13.79 -1.62 1.81
C GLN A 49 13.93 -2.96 1.07
N ALA A 50 12.90 -3.81 1.07
CA ALA A 50 12.92 -5.08 0.33
C ALA A 50 13.03 -4.87 -1.18
N TYR A 51 12.23 -3.97 -1.76
CA TYR A 51 12.27 -3.67 -3.19
C TYR A 51 13.58 -2.99 -3.60
N TYR A 52 14.08 -2.05 -2.79
CA TYR A 52 15.36 -1.40 -3.06
C TYR A 52 16.52 -2.39 -2.97
N ARG A 53 16.54 -3.29 -1.97
CA ARG A 53 17.55 -4.35 -1.85
C ARG A 53 17.57 -5.26 -3.08
N ARG A 54 16.39 -5.59 -3.61
CA ARG A 54 16.24 -6.50 -4.75
C ARG A 54 16.64 -5.86 -6.08
N TYR A 55 16.16 -4.65 -6.35
CA TYR A 55 16.29 -4.03 -7.67
C TYR A 55 17.39 -2.97 -7.74
N ARG A 56 17.79 -2.38 -6.61
CA ARG A 56 18.78 -1.29 -6.54
C ARG A 56 18.45 -0.11 -7.46
N ARG A 57 17.17 0.18 -7.61
CA ARG A 57 16.64 1.31 -8.40
C ARG A 57 15.88 2.30 -7.51
N PRO A 58 15.80 3.58 -7.91
CA PRO A 58 14.93 4.55 -7.26
C PRO A 58 13.51 4.05 -7.05
N ILE A 59 12.90 4.47 -5.95
CA ILE A 59 11.57 4.05 -5.51
C ILE A 59 10.61 5.23 -5.63
N TRP A 60 9.41 4.99 -6.16
CA TRP A 60 8.30 5.95 -6.13
C TRP A 60 7.13 5.29 -5.40
N ILE A 61 6.63 5.91 -4.34
CA ILE A 61 5.34 5.53 -3.74
C ILE A 61 4.24 6.04 -4.66
N THR A 62 3.83 5.21 -5.60
CA THR A 62 2.93 5.58 -6.71
C THR A 62 1.49 5.76 -6.26
N GLU A 63 1.10 5.13 -5.15
CA GLU A 63 -0.16 5.39 -4.46
C GLU A 63 -0.04 5.09 -2.95
N THR A 64 -0.60 5.97 -2.12
CA THR A 64 -0.85 5.71 -0.71
C THR A 64 -2.04 6.54 -0.19
N SER A 65 -2.86 5.93 0.66
CA SER A 65 -3.91 6.60 1.46
C SER A 65 -4.53 5.64 2.47
N THR A 66 -5.55 6.11 3.19
CA THR A 66 -6.39 5.30 4.06
C THR A 66 -7.85 5.77 4.00
N ASN A 67 -8.79 4.83 4.11
CA ASN A 67 -10.23 5.12 4.13
C ASN A 67 -10.77 5.45 5.53
N GLN A 68 -9.90 5.61 6.52
CA GLN A 68 -10.28 5.92 7.88
C GLN A 68 -10.82 7.35 8.04
N LYS A 69 -11.18 7.74 9.26
CA LYS A 69 -11.63 9.12 9.57
C LYS A 69 -10.54 10.13 9.25
N VAL A 70 -10.92 11.39 9.02
CA VAL A 70 -10.00 12.48 8.61
C VAL A 70 -8.76 12.56 9.50
N GLY A 71 -8.92 12.52 10.83
CA GLY A 71 -7.78 12.54 11.76
C GLY A 71 -6.76 11.43 11.50
N ASN A 72 -7.23 10.21 11.23
CA ASN A 72 -6.35 9.08 10.91
C ASN A 72 -5.72 9.20 9.52
N ARG A 73 -6.40 9.85 8.55
CA ARG A 73 -5.82 10.16 7.24
C ARG A 73 -4.65 11.14 7.37
N VAL A 74 -4.85 12.21 8.16
CA VAL A 74 -3.80 13.19 8.45
C VAL A 74 -2.64 12.52 9.17
N GLN A 75 -2.91 11.72 10.20
CA GLN A 75 -1.86 10.97 10.90
C GLN A 75 -1.08 10.05 9.97
N TRP A 76 -1.78 9.36 9.05
CA TRP A 76 -1.11 8.50 8.07
C TRP A 76 -0.23 9.30 7.10
N LEU A 77 -0.73 10.43 6.60
CA LEU A 77 0.05 11.32 5.74
C LEU A 77 1.34 11.75 6.45
N THR A 78 1.22 12.26 7.69
CA THR A 78 2.38 12.66 8.50
C THR A 78 3.38 11.50 8.66
N ASN A 79 2.94 10.37 9.20
CA ASN A 79 3.83 9.24 9.51
C ASN A 79 4.47 8.63 8.27
N SER A 80 3.75 8.61 7.14
CA SER A 80 4.27 8.04 5.89
C SER A 80 5.28 8.98 5.21
N VAL A 81 5.09 10.30 5.30
CA VAL A 81 6.07 11.29 4.82
C VAL A 81 7.32 11.30 5.71
N GLU A 82 7.16 11.22 7.03
CA GLU A 82 8.29 11.06 7.97
C GLU A 82 9.11 9.80 7.64
N ALA A 83 8.44 8.67 7.42
CA ALA A 83 9.10 7.42 7.02
C ALA A 83 9.88 7.55 5.69
N VAL A 84 9.39 8.35 4.73
CA VAL A 84 10.14 8.66 3.50
C VAL A 84 11.39 9.48 3.82
N GLY A 85 11.30 10.44 4.73
CA GLY A 85 12.45 11.20 5.22
C GLY A 85 13.52 10.31 5.85
N GLU A 86 13.12 9.39 6.72
CA GLU A 86 14.00 8.38 7.34
C GLU A 86 14.67 7.49 6.28
N LEU A 87 13.91 6.93 5.34
CA LEU A 87 14.49 6.09 4.29
C LEU A 87 15.50 6.85 3.42
N ARG A 88 15.23 8.14 3.15
CA ARG A 88 16.16 8.99 2.41
C ARG A 88 17.44 9.26 3.20
N SER A 89 17.36 9.49 4.51
CA SER A 89 18.56 9.66 5.35
C SER A 89 19.37 8.37 5.47
N GLU A 90 18.73 7.20 5.34
CA GLU A 90 19.37 5.89 5.21
C GLU A 90 19.98 5.61 3.81
N GLY A 91 19.89 6.56 2.87
CA GLY A 91 20.46 6.43 1.52
C GLY A 91 19.60 5.64 0.53
N ILE A 92 18.31 5.47 0.83
CA ILE A 92 17.35 4.89 -0.11
C ILE A 92 16.74 6.02 -0.97
N PRO A 93 16.93 6.01 -2.30
CA PRO A 93 16.44 7.04 -3.19
C PRO A 93 14.94 6.89 -3.44
N VAL A 94 14.13 7.29 -2.45
CA VAL A 94 12.69 7.46 -2.63
C VAL A 94 12.46 8.79 -3.34
N ILE A 95 12.17 8.76 -4.64
CA ILE A 95 12.15 9.95 -5.51
C ILE A 95 10.76 10.51 -5.76
N GLY A 96 9.70 9.79 -5.37
CA GLY A 96 8.32 10.23 -5.56
C GLY A 96 7.38 9.73 -4.47
N TYR A 97 6.35 10.53 -4.20
CA TYR A 97 5.27 10.24 -3.25
C TYR A 97 3.96 10.74 -3.83
N THR A 98 3.00 9.85 -4.01
CA THR A 98 1.69 10.16 -4.55
C THR A 98 0.61 9.78 -3.55
N TRP A 99 -0.03 10.81 -2.97
CA TRP A 99 -1.27 10.60 -2.24
C TRP A 99 -2.40 10.31 -3.22
N TRP A 100 -3.05 9.16 -3.07
CA TRP A 100 -4.13 8.76 -3.97
C TRP A 100 -5.36 8.29 -3.19
N PRO A 101 -6.56 8.86 -3.45
CA PRO A 101 -6.85 9.88 -4.45
C PRO A 101 -6.73 11.32 -3.91
N LEU A 102 -6.55 12.30 -4.82
CA LEU A 102 -6.64 13.73 -4.49
C LEU A 102 -8.07 14.15 -4.10
N TYR A 103 -9.07 13.59 -4.80
CA TYR A 103 -10.50 13.81 -4.55
C TYR A 103 -11.19 12.50 -4.19
N ASP A 104 -12.43 12.56 -3.68
CA ASP A 104 -13.22 11.36 -3.46
C ASP A 104 -13.39 10.57 -4.77
N LEU A 105 -13.06 9.27 -4.74
CA LEU A 105 -13.19 8.40 -5.90
C LEU A 105 -14.63 7.96 -6.10
N VAL A 106 -15.11 8.07 -7.33
CA VAL A 106 -16.23 7.27 -7.81
C VAL A 106 -15.68 5.87 -8.10
N ASN A 107 -16.06 4.91 -7.29
CA ASN A 107 -15.69 3.51 -7.51
C ASN A 107 -16.58 2.93 -8.61
N THR A 108 -15.99 2.32 -9.65
CA THR A 108 -16.71 1.63 -10.75
C THR A 108 -17.42 0.34 -10.30
N GLY A 109 -17.56 0.14 -8.99
CA GLY A 109 -18.29 -0.96 -8.36
C GLY A 109 -19.70 -0.64 -7.85
N LYS A 110 -20.19 0.61 -7.85
CA LYS A 110 -21.63 0.96 -7.62
C LYS A 110 -21.88 2.48 -7.72
N GLY A 111 -22.97 2.85 -8.40
CA GLY A 111 -23.43 4.24 -8.55
C GLY A 111 -23.69 4.97 -7.22
N ARG A 112 -23.29 6.25 -7.21
CA ARG A 112 -23.75 7.38 -6.37
C ARG A 112 -24.45 7.06 -5.03
N LEU A 113 -23.73 6.58 -4.01
CA LEU A 113 -24.11 6.74 -2.59
C LEU A 113 -22.87 6.81 -1.67
N ARG A 114 -23.00 7.61 -0.61
CA ARG A 114 -22.02 7.98 0.45
C ARG A 114 -20.93 6.94 0.72
N GLN A 115 -19.68 7.43 0.79
CA GLN A 115 -18.43 6.76 1.16
C GLN A 115 -18.63 5.50 2.03
N ARG A 116 -18.54 4.32 1.42
CA ARG A 116 -18.25 3.05 2.10
C ARG A 116 -17.59 2.06 1.12
N SER A 117 -16.26 2.01 1.23
CA SER A 117 -15.34 0.95 0.76
C SER A 117 -15.04 0.89 -0.75
N ILE A 118 -13.75 0.73 -1.07
CA ILE A 118 -13.29 0.59 -2.46
C ILE A 118 -12.78 -0.82 -2.80
N TRP A 119 -12.56 -1.71 -1.84
CA TRP A 119 -12.11 -3.07 -2.13
C TRP A 119 -12.82 -4.11 -1.25
N SER A 120 -14.03 -4.46 -1.70
CA SER A 120 -14.73 -5.73 -1.43
C SER A 120 -15.19 -6.05 0.00
N ARG A 121 -16.48 -5.83 0.25
CA ARG A 121 -17.34 -6.72 1.05
C ARG A 121 -17.78 -7.95 0.21
N TRP A 122 -16.83 -8.57 -0.49
CA TRP A 122 -16.95 -9.81 -1.29
C TRP A 122 -15.94 -10.79 -0.68
N ASN A 123 -16.21 -12.00 -0.17
CA ASN A 123 -17.32 -12.94 -0.29
C ASN A 123 -17.68 -13.54 1.09
N CYS A 124 -18.96 -13.58 1.45
CA CYS A 124 -19.54 -14.70 2.21
C CYS A 124 -20.88 -15.00 1.55
N GLY A 125 -20.99 -16.18 0.94
CA GLY A 125 -22.28 -16.70 0.51
C GLY A 125 -23.09 -17.19 1.71
N GLY A 126 -24.40 -17.31 1.48
CA GLY A 126 -25.29 -18.17 2.26
C GLY A 126 -26.11 -17.47 3.32
N LEU A 127 -27.36 -17.16 2.93
CA LEU A 127 -28.59 -17.02 3.73
C LEU A 127 -28.64 -15.90 4.79
#